data_AF-A0A7J2KUQ0-F1
#
_entry.id   AF-A0A7J2KUQ0-F1
#
_cell.length_a   1.000
_cell.length_b   1.000
_cell.length_c   1.000
_cell.angle_alpha   90.00
_cell.angle_beta   90.00
_cell.angle_gamma   90.00
#
_symmetry.space_group_name_H-M   'P 1'
#
loop_
_entity.id
_entity.type
_entity.pdbx_description
1 polymer ?
#
loop_
_entity_poly.entity_id
_entity_poly.type
_entity_poly.pdbx_seq_one_letter_code
_entity_poly.pdbx_strand_id
1 'polypeptide(L)'
;GSVNHRKYKSLVLYALNATSVIYDGKLRMDGIADIDFLYPYRYVRDRLSLYMTILEIKTALKHIKNIDILMLDGSIYADLLAPRELYSLSMEGRNKILSYLPEIERSSNEVISKKIAREERLENEEIFFLEYIEYLYSISALLEKGIKKVVGISKTSTDTRVGYEIPDMAGFEEVSSKEGFSKIYEKTVKRDFPVYSNFFRSMVFSRFYARLEDKKQVLMFEAPREITEKDAEHILERVKYFSIDGYPYLLRKAHREVVIGAKNIDSFASMIGITEKTGREALK
;
A
#
# COMPACT_ATOMS: atom_id res chain seq x y z
N GLY A 1 6.44 -2.17 -0.15
CA GLY A 1 6.94 -2.33 1.23
C GLY A 1 6.96 -3.79 1.60
N SER A 2 7.32 -4.12 2.82
CA SER A 2 7.33 -5.48 3.34
C SER A 2 6.92 -5.51 4.80
N VAL A 3 6.25 -6.59 5.16
CA VAL A 3 5.86 -6.91 6.53
C VAL A 3 6.26 -8.35 6.81
N ASN A 4 6.86 -8.58 7.97
CA ASN A 4 7.02 -9.92 8.50
C ASN A 4 6.76 -9.90 10.01
N HIS A 5 6.21 -11.00 10.54
CA HIS A 5 5.91 -11.10 11.96
C HIS A 5 6.03 -12.55 12.44
N ARG A 6 6.27 -12.69 13.74
CA ARG A 6 6.24 -13.96 14.44
C ARG A 6 5.38 -13.85 15.69
N LYS A 7 4.43 -14.76 15.77
CA LYS A 7 3.55 -14.90 16.93
C LYS A 7 4.20 -15.81 17.97
N TYR A 8 4.29 -15.29 19.18
CA TYR A 8 4.61 -16.02 20.41
C TYR A 8 3.32 -16.17 21.23
N LYS A 9 3.41 -16.80 22.39
CA LYS A 9 2.24 -17.00 23.25
C LYS A 9 1.72 -15.66 23.80
N SER A 10 2.61 -14.79 24.27
CA SER A 10 2.24 -13.54 24.94
C SER A 10 2.33 -12.29 24.04
N LEU A 11 3.00 -12.39 22.88
CA LEU A 11 3.30 -11.23 22.03
C LEU A 11 3.40 -11.61 20.54
N VAL A 12 3.38 -10.61 19.69
CA VAL A 12 3.74 -10.71 18.27
C VAL A 12 4.91 -9.75 18.01
N LEU A 13 6.07 -10.29 17.63
CA LEU A 13 7.16 -9.49 17.10
C LEU A 13 6.88 -9.22 15.63
N TYR A 14 6.95 -7.96 15.20
CA TYR A 14 6.84 -7.58 13.80
C TYR A 14 8.01 -6.72 13.35
N ALA A 15 8.23 -6.72 12.05
CA ALA A 15 9.09 -5.78 11.36
C ALA A 15 8.40 -5.33 10.07
N LEU A 16 8.45 -4.03 9.83
CA LEU A 16 7.90 -3.33 8.68
C LEU A 16 9.02 -2.55 8.00
N ASN A 17 9.00 -2.51 6.67
CA ASN A 17 9.93 -1.70 5.90
C ASN A 17 9.25 -1.16 4.63
N ALA A 18 9.39 0.14 4.40
CA ALA A 18 8.95 0.83 3.20
C ALA A 18 10.11 1.63 2.61
N THR A 19 10.20 1.69 1.28
CA THR A 19 11.28 2.38 0.59
C THR A 19 10.79 2.98 -0.72
N SER A 20 11.19 4.21 -0.99
CA SER A 20 11.13 4.85 -2.29
C SER A 20 12.49 4.75 -2.98
N VAL A 21 12.49 4.23 -4.21
CA VAL A 21 13.66 4.23 -5.09
C VAL A 21 13.44 5.32 -6.14
N ILE A 22 14.32 6.31 -6.15
CA ILE A 22 14.19 7.54 -6.94
C ILE A 22 15.31 7.59 -7.96
N TYR A 23 15.00 8.03 -9.17
CA TYR A 23 15.98 8.28 -10.22
C TYR A 23 15.79 9.69 -10.81
N ASP A 24 16.80 10.53 -10.65
CA ASP A 24 16.88 11.91 -11.16
C ASP A 24 18.19 12.15 -11.93
N GLY A 25 18.69 11.10 -12.59
CA GLY A 25 20.05 11.03 -13.12
C GLY A 25 21.02 10.32 -12.18
N LYS A 26 20.67 10.20 -10.89
CA LYS A 26 21.34 9.31 -9.92
C LYS A 26 20.30 8.47 -9.18
N LEU A 27 20.69 7.26 -8.83
CA LEU A 27 19.82 6.37 -8.04
C LEU A 27 19.93 6.74 -6.57
N ARG A 28 18.78 7.05 -5.94
CA ARG A 28 18.68 7.39 -4.52
C ARG A 28 17.61 6.53 -3.87
N MET A 29 17.78 6.26 -2.58
CA MET A 29 16.85 5.48 -1.78
C MET A 29 16.56 6.22 -0.48
N ASP A 30 15.30 6.25 -0.10
CA ASP A 30 14.83 6.74 1.19
C ASP A 30 13.75 5.79 1.69
N GLY A 31 13.71 5.55 2.99
CA GLY A 31 12.84 4.53 3.55
C GLY A 31 12.51 4.78 5.02
N ILE A 32 11.48 4.06 5.48
CA ILE A 32 11.05 4.04 6.87
C ILE A 32 10.90 2.58 7.26
N ALA A 33 11.48 2.21 8.39
CA ALA A 33 11.35 0.88 8.97
C ALA A 33 10.88 0.99 10.42
N ASP A 34 10.15 -0.02 10.87
CA ASP A 34 9.68 -0.12 12.24
C ASP A 34 9.73 -1.58 12.72
N ILE A 35 10.27 -1.79 13.91
CA ILE A 35 10.38 -3.12 14.55
C ILE A 35 9.88 -2.97 15.96
N ASP A 36 8.86 -3.74 16.31
CA ASP A 36 8.23 -3.64 17.63
C ASP A 36 7.34 -4.84 17.93
N PHE A 37 6.58 -4.73 19.02
CA PHE A 37 5.69 -5.73 19.55
C PHE A 37 4.22 -5.31 19.44
N LEU A 38 3.36 -6.28 19.20
CA LEU A 38 1.92 -6.18 19.41
C LEU A 38 1.49 -7.22 20.45
N TYR A 39 0.46 -6.91 21.22
CA TYR A 39 -0.27 -7.96 21.94
C TYR A 39 -1.03 -8.84 20.94
N PRO A 40 -1.16 -10.15 21.20
CA PRO A 40 -1.91 -11.05 20.33
C PRO A 40 -3.37 -10.58 20.20
N TYR A 41 -3.76 -10.23 18.98
CA TYR A 41 -5.09 -9.75 18.65
C TYR A 41 -5.62 -10.44 17.38
N ARG A 42 -6.94 -10.46 17.18
CA ARG A 42 -7.57 -11.15 16.04
C ARG A 42 -7.19 -10.56 14.69
N TYR A 43 -6.94 -9.26 14.61
CA TYR A 43 -6.64 -8.54 13.36
C TYR A 43 -5.16 -8.16 13.19
N VAL A 44 -4.23 -8.93 13.79
CA VAL A 44 -2.78 -8.63 13.70
C VAL A 44 -2.32 -8.49 12.24
N ARG A 45 -2.78 -9.36 11.34
CA ARG A 45 -2.36 -9.30 9.93
C ARG A 45 -2.91 -8.07 9.21
N ASP A 46 -4.19 -7.78 9.38
CA ASP A 46 -4.84 -6.63 8.74
C ASP A 46 -4.24 -5.32 9.25
N ARG A 47 -3.99 -5.24 10.56
CA ARG A 47 -3.33 -4.10 11.20
C ARG A 47 -1.92 -3.89 10.67
N LEU A 48 -1.09 -4.94 10.62
CA LEU A 48 0.27 -4.82 10.10
C LEU A 48 0.30 -4.50 8.59
N SER A 49 -0.65 -5.03 7.81
CA SER A 49 -0.79 -4.67 6.40
C SER A 49 -1.16 -3.19 6.24
N LEU A 50 -2.11 -2.70 7.03
CA LEU A 50 -2.51 -1.30 7.04
C LEU A 50 -1.32 -0.39 7.42
N TYR A 51 -0.58 -0.74 8.47
CA TYR A 51 0.58 0.02 8.91
C TYR A 51 1.70 0.02 7.84
N MET A 52 1.95 -1.11 7.18
CA MET A 52 2.87 -1.17 6.03
C MET A 52 2.48 -0.16 4.94
N THR A 53 1.19 -0.11 4.57
CA THR A 53 0.71 0.82 3.54
C THR A 53 0.82 2.27 3.97
N ILE A 54 0.57 2.60 5.25
CA ILE A 54 0.83 3.94 5.80
C ILE A 54 2.31 4.32 5.59
N LEU A 55 3.24 3.43 5.94
CA LEU A 55 4.68 3.68 5.77
C LEU A 55 5.06 3.90 4.30
N GLU A 56 4.50 3.12 3.37
CA GLU A 56 4.71 3.30 1.93
C GLU A 56 4.25 4.68 1.46
N ILE A 57 3.04 5.08 1.82
CA ILE A 57 2.48 6.36 1.40
C ILE A 57 3.23 7.54 2.04
N LYS A 58 3.55 7.47 3.33
CA LYS A 58 4.35 8.50 4.03
C LYS A 58 5.74 8.62 3.44
N THR A 59 6.36 7.52 3.03
CA THR A 59 7.64 7.55 2.32
C THR A 59 7.49 8.24 0.96
N ALA A 60 6.44 7.92 0.20
CA ALA A 60 6.18 8.57 -1.08
C ALA A 60 5.87 10.08 -0.95
N LEU A 61 5.15 10.49 0.10
CA LEU A 61 4.80 11.88 0.41
C LEU A 61 6.01 12.80 0.58
N LYS A 62 7.15 12.27 1.06
CA LYS A 62 8.42 13.02 1.16
C LYS A 62 8.93 13.49 -0.20
N HIS A 63 8.61 12.76 -1.27
CA HIS A 63 9.21 12.94 -2.59
C HIS A 63 8.26 13.44 -3.67
N ILE A 64 6.93 13.34 -3.46
CA ILE A 64 5.90 13.61 -4.49
C ILE A 64 6.02 14.98 -5.18
N LYS A 65 6.52 15.99 -4.48
CA LYS A 65 6.72 17.34 -5.06
C LYS A 65 7.84 17.37 -6.11
N ASN A 66 8.88 16.56 -5.94
CA ASN A 66 10.15 16.64 -6.68
C ASN A 66 10.32 15.53 -7.73
N ILE A 67 9.25 14.80 -8.05
CA ILE A 67 9.26 13.72 -9.04
C ILE A 67 8.26 14.00 -10.17
N ASP A 68 8.50 13.40 -11.33
CA ASP A 68 7.63 13.49 -12.50
C ASP A 68 6.49 12.46 -12.49
N ILE A 69 6.80 11.27 -11.99
CA ILE A 69 5.88 10.13 -11.88
C ILE A 69 6.18 9.36 -10.61
N LEU A 70 5.13 9.02 -9.86
CA LEU A 70 5.17 8.10 -8.74
C LEU A 70 4.54 6.77 -9.17
N MET A 71 5.32 5.70 -9.11
CA MET A 71 4.82 4.35 -9.29
C MET A 71 4.56 3.71 -7.93
N LEU A 72 3.34 3.24 -7.70
CA LEU A 72 2.96 2.45 -6.53
C LEU A 72 2.85 0.97 -6.94
N ASP A 73 3.30 0.06 -6.08
CA ASP A 73 3.15 -1.38 -6.27
C ASP A 73 1.78 -1.82 -5.75
N GLY A 74 0.77 -1.81 -6.63
CA GLY A 74 -0.62 -2.08 -6.25
C GLY A 74 -1.62 -1.06 -6.79
N SER A 75 -2.81 -1.07 -6.18
CA SER A 75 -3.96 -0.26 -6.59
C SER A 75 -4.55 0.47 -5.39
N ILE A 76 -4.56 1.80 -5.48
CA ILE A 76 -5.17 2.68 -4.46
C ILE A 76 -6.67 2.38 -4.33
N TYR A 77 -7.36 2.11 -5.43
CA TYR A 77 -8.78 1.73 -5.36
C TYR A 77 -8.97 0.43 -4.57
N ALA A 78 -8.14 -0.59 -4.81
CA ALA A 78 -8.21 -1.84 -4.05
C ALA A 78 -7.88 -1.61 -2.57
N ASP A 79 -6.84 -0.81 -2.30
CA ASP A 79 -6.42 -0.48 -0.94
C ASP A 79 -7.54 0.28 -0.20
N LEU A 80 -8.26 1.18 -0.86
CA LEU A 80 -9.40 1.89 -0.28
C LEU A 80 -10.57 0.95 0.05
N LEU A 81 -10.67 -0.23 -0.57
CA LEU A 81 -11.73 -1.20 -0.31
C LEU A 81 -11.30 -2.32 0.67
N ALA A 82 -10.00 -2.46 0.94
CA ALA A 82 -9.44 -3.57 1.71
C ALA A 82 -9.83 -3.58 3.19
N PRO A 83 -9.88 -2.44 3.93
CA PRO A 83 -10.35 -2.45 5.31
C PRO A 83 -11.85 -2.76 5.36
N ARG A 84 -12.21 -4.00 5.71
CA ARG A 84 -13.60 -4.50 5.69
C ARG A 84 -14.25 -4.58 7.06
N GLU A 85 -13.49 -4.60 8.16
CA GLU A 85 -14.02 -4.87 9.50
C GLU A 85 -13.48 -3.90 10.56
N LEU A 86 -13.93 -2.64 10.55
CA LEU A 86 -13.63 -1.68 11.62
C LEU A 86 -14.85 -1.44 12.52
N TYR A 87 -15.72 -2.44 12.64
CA TYR A 87 -17.07 -2.27 13.17
C TYR A 87 -17.21 -2.52 14.67
N SER A 88 -16.14 -2.84 15.40
CA SER A 88 -16.26 -3.19 16.83
C SER A 88 -16.23 -2.03 17.81
N LEU A 89 -15.83 -0.81 17.40
CA LEU A 89 -15.80 0.34 18.29
C LEU A 89 -17.18 0.96 18.49
N SER A 90 -17.50 1.29 19.75
CA SER A 90 -18.66 2.11 20.12
C SER A 90 -18.59 3.49 19.49
N MET A 91 -19.73 4.19 19.39
CA MET A 91 -19.75 5.57 18.88
C MET A 91 -18.86 6.51 19.69
N GLU A 92 -18.83 6.35 21.01
CA GLU A 92 -17.95 7.12 21.90
C GLU A 92 -16.47 6.85 21.61
N GLY A 93 -16.08 5.57 21.48
CA GLY A 93 -14.71 5.20 21.12
C GLY A 93 -14.31 5.74 19.75
N ARG A 94 -15.21 5.71 18.76
CA ARG A 94 -14.95 6.33 17.44
C ARG A 94 -14.74 7.84 17.56
N ASN A 95 -15.58 8.54 18.30
CA ASN A 95 -15.48 9.99 18.46
C ASN A 95 -14.19 10.39 19.20
N LYS A 96 -13.79 9.64 20.23
CA LYS A 96 -12.48 9.80 20.90
C LYS A 96 -11.35 9.72 19.88
N ILE A 97 -11.32 8.67 19.07
CA ILE A 97 -10.24 8.49 18.08
C ILE A 97 -10.26 9.55 16.99
N LEU A 98 -11.45 9.95 16.52
CA LEU A 98 -11.60 11.03 15.55
C LEU A 98 -11.08 12.38 16.06
N SER A 99 -11.05 12.62 17.38
CA SER A 99 -10.49 13.86 17.93
C SER A 99 -8.99 14.03 17.69
N TYR A 100 -8.26 12.95 17.38
CA TYR A 100 -6.82 13.01 17.05
C TYR A 100 -6.56 13.31 15.56
N LEU A 101 -7.60 13.41 14.72
CA LEU A 101 -7.45 13.75 13.30
C LEU A 101 -6.61 15.01 13.05
N PRO A 102 -6.79 16.13 13.78
CA PRO A 102 -5.98 17.33 13.56
C PRO A 102 -4.50 17.15 13.89
N GLU A 103 -4.15 16.21 14.77
CA GLU A 103 -2.74 15.86 15.04
C GLU A 103 -2.14 15.03 13.92
N ILE A 104 -2.90 14.05 13.42
CA ILE A 104 -2.54 13.26 12.23
C ILE A 104 -2.28 14.16 11.03
N GLU A 105 -3.17 15.13 10.78
CA GLU A 105 -3.06 16.05 9.63
C GLU A 105 -1.83 16.95 9.69
N ARG A 106 -1.34 17.27 10.89
CA ARG A 106 -0.11 18.04 11.10
C ARG A 106 1.14 17.19 10.86
N SER A 107 1.07 15.88 11.10
CA SER A 107 2.16 14.92 10.90
C SER A 107 2.24 14.43 9.44
N SER A 108 2.55 15.35 8.51
CA SER A 108 2.41 15.06 7.08
C SER A 108 3.27 13.89 6.55
N ASN A 109 4.46 13.65 7.12
CA ASN A 109 5.43 12.65 6.62
C ASN A 109 5.84 11.59 7.66
N GLU A 110 5.37 11.70 8.90
CA GLU A 110 5.68 10.76 9.98
C GLU A 110 4.44 9.96 10.36
N VAL A 111 4.65 8.74 10.85
CA VAL A 111 3.56 7.91 11.40
C VAL A 111 3.36 8.28 12.85
N ILE A 112 2.20 8.87 13.17
CA ILE A 112 1.91 9.40 14.50
C ILE A 112 0.95 8.54 15.33
N SER A 113 0.14 7.69 14.67
CA SER A 113 -0.80 6.78 15.34
C SER A 113 -0.14 5.95 16.44
N LYS A 114 1.07 5.44 16.19
CA LYS A 114 1.86 4.67 17.17
C LYS A 114 2.27 5.49 18.39
N LYS A 115 2.61 6.78 18.21
CA LYS A 115 2.96 7.68 19.30
C LYS A 115 1.73 7.97 20.17
N ILE A 116 0.64 8.39 19.53
CA ILE A 116 -0.64 8.68 20.19
C ILE A 116 -1.14 7.44 20.95
N ALA A 117 -1.10 6.26 20.33
CA ALA A 117 -1.50 5.00 20.95
C ALA A 117 -0.78 4.71 22.28
N ARG A 118 0.51 5.03 22.37
CA ARG A 118 1.32 4.82 23.57
C ARG A 118 1.05 5.87 24.63
N GLU A 119 0.96 7.14 24.25
CA GLU A 119 0.72 8.27 25.16
C GLU A 119 -0.67 8.16 25.81
N GLU A 120 -1.67 7.82 25.00
CA GLU A 120 -3.09 7.73 25.41
C GLU A 120 -3.48 6.33 25.92
N ARG A 121 -2.55 5.37 25.89
CA ARG A 121 -2.74 3.97 26.31
C ARG A 121 -3.97 3.32 25.66
N LEU A 122 -4.07 3.45 24.35
CA LEU A 122 -5.21 2.96 23.57
C LEU A 122 -5.24 1.43 23.51
N GLU A 123 -6.45 0.88 23.45
CA GLU A 123 -6.69 -0.56 23.25
C GLU A 123 -6.53 -0.97 21.77
N ASN A 124 -6.39 -2.26 21.48
CA ASN A 124 -6.08 -2.75 20.12
C ASN A 124 -7.08 -2.27 19.04
N GLU A 125 -8.37 -2.28 19.34
CA GLU A 125 -9.42 -1.79 18.46
C GLU A 125 -9.31 -0.28 18.19
N GLU A 126 -9.01 0.50 19.24
CA GLU A 126 -8.81 1.95 19.17
C GLU A 126 -7.59 2.27 18.30
N ILE A 127 -6.47 1.56 18.52
CA ILE A 127 -5.25 1.75 17.73
C ILE A 127 -5.49 1.39 16.27
N PHE A 128 -6.17 0.26 16.00
CA PHE A 128 -6.43 -0.15 14.62
C PHE A 128 -7.32 0.86 13.89
N PHE A 129 -8.31 1.45 14.57
CA PHE A 129 -9.11 2.51 14.00
C PHE A 129 -8.31 3.81 13.81
N LEU A 130 -7.43 4.17 14.75
CA LEU A 130 -6.55 5.34 14.63
C LEU A 130 -5.60 5.20 13.43
N GLU A 131 -4.98 4.03 13.26
CA GLU A 131 -4.16 3.70 12.09
C GLU A 131 -4.98 3.79 10.80
N TYR A 132 -6.26 3.40 10.82
CA TYR A 132 -7.14 3.55 9.66
C TYR A 132 -7.44 5.01 9.33
N ILE A 133 -7.64 5.87 10.33
CA ILE A 133 -7.77 7.32 10.11
C ILE A 133 -6.49 7.88 9.49
N GLU A 134 -5.31 7.51 10.01
CA GLU A 134 -4.03 7.95 9.46
C GLU A 134 -3.78 7.43 8.05
N TYR A 135 -4.18 6.20 7.76
CA TYR A 135 -4.15 5.62 6.43
C TYR A 135 -4.99 6.42 5.42
N LEU A 136 -6.23 6.75 5.77
CA LEU A 136 -7.10 7.57 4.92
C LEU A 136 -6.51 8.96 4.70
N TYR A 137 -6.02 9.62 5.76
CA TYR A 137 -5.31 10.89 5.63
C TYR A 137 -4.09 10.77 4.71
N SER A 138 -3.31 9.70 4.83
CA SER A 138 -2.09 9.52 4.05
C SER A 138 -2.42 9.43 2.55
N ILE A 139 -3.45 8.66 2.18
CA ILE A 139 -3.92 8.58 0.80
C ILE A 139 -4.42 9.94 0.32
N SER A 140 -5.31 10.60 1.08
CA SER A 140 -5.86 11.90 0.65
C SER A 140 -4.75 12.93 0.45
N ALA A 141 -3.82 13.04 1.40
CA ALA A 141 -2.67 13.94 1.31
C ALA A 141 -1.76 13.63 0.11
N LEU A 142 -1.53 12.35 -0.22
CA LEU A 142 -0.71 11.97 -1.38
C LEU A 142 -1.37 12.43 -2.68
N LEU A 143 -2.67 12.19 -2.78
CA LEU A 143 -3.46 12.54 -3.97
C LEU A 143 -3.62 14.05 -4.10
N GLU A 144 -3.97 14.77 -3.04
CA GLU A 144 -4.06 16.24 -3.08
C GLU A 144 -2.74 16.89 -3.53
N LYS A 145 -1.60 16.38 -3.08
CA LYS A 145 -0.28 16.92 -3.44
C LYS A 145 0.22 16.47 -4.81
N GLY A 146 -0.31 15.38 -5.36
CA GLY A 146 0.37 14.63 -6.42
C GLY A 146 -0.49 13.89 -7.43
N ILE A 147 -1.82 14.02 -7.42
CA ILE A 147 -2.77 13.20 -8.20
C ILE A 147 -2.38 12.98 -9.67
N LYS A 148 -1.84 14.01 -10.34
CA LYS A 148 -1.41 13.95 -11.75
C LYS A 148 -0.16 13.09 -11.98
N LYS A 149 0.62 12.83 -10.94
CA LYS A 149 1.89 12.09 -10.95
C LYS A 149 1.73 10.65 -10.51
N VAL A 150 0.65 10.32 -9.80
CA VAL A 150 0.45 9.00 -9.19
C VAL A 150 -0.05 7.99 -10.24
N VAL A 151 0.59 6.83 -10.26
CA VAL A 151 0.21 5.66 -11.06
C VAL A 151 0.41 4.39 -10.21
N GLY A 152 -0.64 3.63 -10.00
CA GLY A 152 -0.58 2.27 -9.46
C GLY A 152 -0.26 1.27 -10.56
N ILE A 153 0.63 0.31 -10.27
CA ILE A 153 1.00 -0.76 -11.19
C ILE A 153 0.88 -2.08 -10.44
N SER A 154 0.00 -2.97 -10.90
CA SER A 154 -0.23 -4.27 -10.29
C SER A 154 0.13 -5.41 -11.24
N LYS A 155 0.80 -6.43 -10.70
CA LYS A 155 1.05 -7.72 -11.38
C LYS A 155 -0.13 -8.69 -11.33
N THR A 156 -1.14 -8.36 -10.54
CA THR A 156 -2.34 -9.19 -10.35
C THR A 156 -3.57 -8.29 -10.34
N SER A 157 -4.63 -8.74 -10.96
CA SER A 157 -5.94 -8.10 -10.96
C SER A 157 -7.01 -9.19 -11.00
N THR A 158 -8.09 -9.00 -10.24
CA THR A 158 -9.26 -9.90 -10.22
C THR A 158 -10.46 -9.28 -10.92
N ASP A 159 -10.27 -8.21 -11.70
CA ASP A 159 -11.35 -7.61 -12.47
C ASP A 159 -11.72 -8.52 -13.64
N THR A 160 -13.01 -8.78 -13.83
CA THR A 160 -13.56 -9.71 -14.85
C THR A 160 -14.58 -8.99 -15.74
N ARG A 161 -14.22 -7.84 -16.32
CA ARG A 161 -15.17 -7.00 -17.06
C ARG A 161 -15.31 -7.43 -18.52
N VAL A 162 -14.30 -8.09 -19.07
CA VAL A 162 -14.26 -8.57 -20.46
C VAL A 162 -14.71 -10.03 -20.55
N GLY A 163 -14.57 -10.82 -19.46
CA GLY A 163 -14.89 -12.25 -19.42
C GLY A 163 -15.89 -12.64 -18.34
N TYR A 164 -16.63 -13.74 -18.56
CA TYR A 164 -17.70 -14.22 -17.70
C TYR A 164 -17.26 -14.78 -16.33
N GLU A 165 -15.96 -14.88 -16.05
CA GLU A 165 -15.39 -15.38 -14.77
C GLU A 165 -13.84 -15.36 -14.74
N ILE A 166 -13.20 -15.22 -15.91
CA ILE A 166 -11.73 -15.15 -16.04
C ILE A 166 -11.27 -13.70 -15.80
N PRO A 167 -10.22 -13.46 -14.99
CA PRO A 167 -9.63 -12.13 -14.85
C PRO A 167 -9.20 -11.54 -16.19
N ASP A 168 -9.55 -10.29 -16.46
CA ASP A 168 -9.24 -9.55 -17.68
C ASP A 168 -7.76 -9.68 -18.05
N MET A 169 -6.89 -9.55 -17.04
CA MET A 169 -5.44 -9.66 -17.19
C MET A 169 -5.00 -11.01 -17.75
N ALA A 170 -5.56 -12.12 -17.24
CA ALA A 170 -5.28 -13.46 -17.73
C ALA A 170 -5.83 -13.66 -19.17
N GLY A 171 -7.01 -13.09 -19.44
CA GLY A 171 -7.57 -13.06 -20.80
C GLY A 171 -6.64 -12.35 -21.79
N PHE A 172 -6.12 -11.16 -21.43
CA PHE A 172 -5.17 -10.43 -22.26
C PHE A 172 -3.83 -11.15 -22.43
N GLU A 173 -3.38 -11.90 -21.42
CA GLU A 173 -2.17 -12.71 -21.54
C GLU A 173 -2.30 -13.81 -22.59
N GLU A 174 -3.48 -14.43 -22.69
CA GLU A 174 -3.75 -15.54 -23.62
C GLU A 174 -3.97 -15.05 -25.06
N VAL A 175 -4.73 -13.96 -25.24
CA VAL A 175 -5.16 -13.53 -26.60
C VAL A 175 -4.22 -12.54 -27.26
N SER A 176 -3.22 -12.02 -26.54
CA SER A 176 -2.27 -11.03 -27.07
C SER A 176 -0.84 -11.38 -26.69
N SER A 177 0.12 -11.03 -27.55
CA SER A 177 1.56 -11.25 -27.29
C SER A 177 2.44 -10.06 -27.63
N LYS A 178 1.86 -8.98 -28.16
CA LYS A 178 2.58 -7.77 -28.53
C LYS A 178 2.42 -6.68 -27.49
N GLU A 179 3.36 -5.74 -27.48
CA GLU A 179 3.23 -4.48 -26.77
C GLU A 179 1.95 -3.73 -27.15
N GLY A 180 1.38 -3.04 -26.18
CA GLY A 180 0.14 -2.27 -26.33
C GLY A 180 -0.62 -2.16 -25.01
N PHE A 181 -1.77 -1.50 -25.07
CA PHE A 181 -2.66 -1.36 -23.91
C PHE A 181 -4.12 -1.55 -24.29
N SER A 182 -4.93 -1.96 -23.31
CA SER A 182 -6.37 -2.15 -23.46
C SER A 182 -7.10 -0.82 -23.46
N LYS A 183 -8.40 -0.84 -23.80
CA LYS A 183 -9.28 0.31 -23.52
C LYS A 183 -9.23 0.70 -22.04
N ILE A 184 -9.26 2.01 -21.81
CA ILE A 184 -9.35 2.61 -20.48
C ILE A 184 -10.76 2.44 -19.96
N TYR A 185 -10.88 2.22 -18.66
CA TYR A 185 -12.14 2.12 -17.97
C TYR A 185 -12.06 2.72 -16.58
N GLU A 186 -13.21 3.05 -16.02
CA GLU A 186 -13.26 3.79 -14.77
C GLU A 186 -13.92 2.99 -13.66
N LYS A 187 -13.44 3.22 -12.44
CA LYS A 187 -14.08 2.77 -11.22
C LYS A 187 -14.28 3.95 -10.28
N THR A 188 -15.36 3.88 -9.51
CA THR A 188 -15.68 4.85 -8.47
C THR A 188 -15.92 4.13 -7.15
N VAL A 189 -15.64 4.82 -6.05
CA VAL A 189 -15.81 4.28 -4.70
C VAL A 189 -17.20 4.68 -4.19
N LYS A 190 -18.02 3.69 -3.84
CA LYS A 190 -19.41 3.92 -3.39
C LYS A 190 -19.60 3.81 -1.86
N ARG A 191 -18.58 3.39 -1.12
CA ARG A 191 -18.65 3.23 0.33
C ARG A 191 -18.39 4.55 1.06
N ASP A 192 -18.93 4.67 2.26
CA ASP A 192 -18.59 5.78 3.15
C ASP A 192 -17.33 5.50 3.96
N PHE A 193 -16.63 6.58 4.32
CA PHE A 193 -15.42 6.56 5.13
C PHE A 193 -15.63 7.40 6.39
N PRO A 194 -14.97 7.05 7.53
CA PRO A 194 -15.08 7.82 8.76
C PRO A 194 -14.51 9.24 8.63
N VAL A 195 -13.55 9.43 7.73
CA VAL A 195 -12.95 10.72 7.37
C VAL A 195 -12.75 10.78 5.87
N TYR A 196 -12.75 12.00 5.31
CA TYR A 196 -12.55 12.25 3.87
C TYR A 196 -13.53 11.49 2.94
N SER A 197 -14.73 11.12 3.41
CA SER A 197 -15.71 10.35 2.63
C SER A 197 -16.06 11.04 1.30
N ASN A 198 -16.37 12.34 1.36
CA ASN A 198 -16.71 13.12 0.16
C ASN A 198 -15.56 13.19 -0.85
N PHE A 199 -14.32 13.26 -0.36
CA PHE A 199 -13.13 13.26 -1.20
C PHE A 199 -12.98 11.92 -1.93
N PHE A 200 -13.03 10.79 -1.22
CA PHE A 200 -12.86 9.48 -1.87
C PHE A 200 -14.03 9.08 -2.77
N ARG A 201 -15.26 9.49 -2.41
CA ARG A 201 -16.46 9.18 -3.20
C ARG A 201 -16.57 10.01 -4.48
N SER A 202 -15.91 11.16 -4.56
CA SER A 202 -15.85 11.96 -5.79
C SER A 202 -14.74 11.52 -6.75
N MET A 203 -13.86 10.61 -6.32
CA MET A 203 -12.75 10.14 -7.14
C MET A 203 -13.17 9.17 -8.23
N VAL A 204 -12.48 9.31 -9.37
CA VAL A 204 -12.48 8.37 -10.48
C VAL A 204 -11.11 7.68 -10.54
N PHE A 205 -11.13 6.37 -10.71
CA PHE A 205 -9.93 5.54 -10.88
C PHE A 205 -9.94 4.96 -12.28
N SER A 206 -9.23 5.61 -13.20
CA SER A 206 -9.05 5.11 -14.55
C SER A 206 -8.01 4.00 -14.56
N ARG A 207 -8.35 2.89 -15.20
CA ARG A 207 -7.57 1.67 -15.27
C ARG A 207 -7.43 1.19 -16.70
N PHE A 208 -6.33 0.51 -16.96
CA PHE A 208 -6.10 -0.19 -18.22
C PHE A 208 -5.06 -1.29 -18.01
N TYR A 209 -5.00 -2.23 -18.95
CA TYR A 209 -3.99 -3.29 -18.96
C TYR A 209 -2.97 -2.97 -20.03
N ALA A 210 -1.69 -3.21 -19.77
CA ALA A 210 -0.64 -2.97 -20.75
C ALA A 210 0.44 -4.04 -20.70
N ARG A 211 1.00 -4.32 -21.87
CA ARG A 211 2.23 -5.11 -22.03
C ARG A 211 3.34 -4.16 -22.45
N LEU A 212 4.37 -4.05 -21.60
CA LEU A 212 5.49 -3.13 -21.81
C LEU A 212 6.56 -3.66 -22.77
N GLU A 213 6.59 -4.98 -22.99
CA GLU A 213 7.54 -5.66 -23.87
C GLU A 213 6.90 -6.92 -24.47
N ASP A 214 7.15 -7.18 -25.76
CA ASP A 214 6.60 -8.34 -26.48
C ASP A 214 6.81 -9.65 -25.70
N LYS A 215 5.74 -10.46 -25.63
CA LYS A 215 5.70 -11.78 -24.97
C LYS A 215 5.95 -11.76 -23.45
N LYS A 216 6.04 -10.60 -22.80
CA LYS A 216 6.14 -10.47 -21.32
C LYS A 216 4.79 -10.32 -20.64
N GLN A 217 4.73 -10.42 -19.32
CA GLN A 217 3.48 -10.34 -18.55
C GLN A 217 2.64 -9.08 -18.86
N VAL A 218 1.33 -9.18 -18.64
CA VAL A 218 0.42 -8.03 -18.68
C VAL A 218 0.35 -7.40 -17.29
N LEU A 219 0.40 -6.08 -17.22
CA LEU A 219 0.29 -5.30 -15.98
C LEU A 219 -1.01 -4.49 -15.98
N MET A 220 -1.61 -4.31 -14.81
CA MET A 220 -2.71 -3.38 -14.62
C MET A 220 -2.14 -2.03 -14.17
N PHE A 221 -2.51 -0.97 -14.89
CA PHE A 221 -2.18 0.42 -14.58
C PHE A 221 -3.43 1.12 -14.03
N GLU A 222 -3.27 1.89 -12.95
CA GLU A 222 -4.32 2.67 -12.32
C GLU A 222 -3.87 4.12 -12.13
N ALA A 223 -4.66 5.07 -12.64
CA ALA A 223 -4.53 6.48 -12.34
C ALA A 223 -5.71 6.92 -11.46
N PRO A 224 -5.47 7.56 -10.30
CA PRO A 224 -6.53 8.06 -9.41
C PRO A 224 -7.15 9.36 -9.93
N ARG A 225 -7.43 9.43 -11.23
CA ARG A 225 -8.02 10.55 -11.99
C ARG A 225 -8.53 10.04 -13.33
N GLU A 226 -9.39 10.82 -13.98
CA GLU A 226 -9.71 10.62 -15.39
C GLU A 226 -8.47 10.81 -16.27
N ILE A 227 -8.26 9.91 -17.22
CA ILE A 227 -7.17 9.98 -18.20
C ILE A 227 -7.68 9.62 -19.60
N THR A 228 -7.08 10.23 -20.62
CA THR A 228 -7.30 9.91 -22.03
C THR A 228 -6.32 8.83 -22.52
N GLU A 229 -6.52 8.34 -23.75
CA GLU A 229 -5.55 7.43 -24.38
C GLU A 229 -4.16 8.08 -24.51
N LYS A 230 -4.08 9.38 -24.81
CA LYS A 230 -2.81 10.12 -24.87
C LYS A 230 -2.10 10.19 -23.52
N ASP A 231 -2.86 10.32 -22.44
CA ASP A 231 -2.30 10.29 -21.09
C ASP A 231 -1.75 8.89 -20.74
N ALA A 232 -2.47 7.83 -21.15
CA ALA A 232 -2.00 6.45 -20.97
C ALA A 232 -0.72 6.18 -21.76
N GLU A 233 -0.64 6.62 -23.02
CA GLU A 233 0.57 6.56 -23.84
C GLU A 233 1.75 7.26 -23.15
N HIS A 234 1.54 8.47 -22.63
CA HIS A 234 2.59 9.22 -21.93
C HIS A 234 3.06 8.53 -20.63
N ILE A 235 2.14 7.94 -19.87
CA ILE A 235 2.47 7.12 -18.70
C ILE A 235 3.32 5.93 -19.12
N LEU A 236 2.88 5.19 -20.14
CA LEU A 236 3.56 4.00 -20.64
C LEU A 236 4.95 4.31 -21.18
N GLU A 237 5.13 5.41 -21.92
CA GLU A 237 6.42 5.85 -22.43
C GLU A 237 7.43 6.05 -21.28
N ARG A 238 7.02 6.81 -20.24
CA ARG A 238 7.85 7.08 -19.07
C ARG A 238 8.18 5.82 -18.28
N VAL A 239 7.18 4.96 -18.06
CA VAL A 239 7.37 3.72 -17.29
C VAL A 239 8.22 2.71 -18.06
N LYS A 240 7.99 2.57 -19.37
CA LYS A 240 8.73 1.67 -20.26
C LYS A 240 10.21 2.05 -20.34
N TYR A 241 10.54 3.34 -20.37
CA TYR A 241 11.93 3.80 -20.37
C TYR A 241 12.75 3.22 -19.21
N PHE A 242 12.12 3.03 -18.04
CA PHE A 242 12.76 2.43 -16.86
C PHE A 242 12.41 0.96 -16.66
N SER A 243 11.84 0.28 -17.66
CA SER A 243 11.41 -1.11 -17.55
C SER A 243 12.46 -2.07 -18.12
N ILE A 244 12.57 -3.24 -17.48
CA ILE A 244 13.47 -4.32 -17.89
C ILE A 244 12.69 -5.61 -17.77
N ASP A 245 12.64 -6.41 -18.84
CA ASP A 245 11.91 -7.68 -18.87
C ASP A 245 10.40 -7.47 -18.61
N GLY A 246 9.83 -6.47 -19.29
CA GLY A 246 8.41 -6.12 -19.18
C GLY A 246 7.94 -5.61 -17.79
N TYR A 247 8.84 -5.16 -16.90
CA TYR A 247 8.45 -4.61 -15.59
C TYR A 247 9.34 -3.43 -15.15
N PRO A 248 8.78 -2.41 -14.46
CA PRO A 248 9.55 -1.22 -14.04
C PRO A 248 10.69 -1.58 -13.07
N TYR A 249 11.92 -1.24 -13.43
CA TYR A 249 13.11 -1.54 -12.65
C TYR A 249 13.08 -0.90 -11.26
N LEU A 250 12.61 0.35 -11.14
CA LEU A 250 12.54 1.05 -9.86
C LEU A 250 11.58 0.35 -8.89
N LEU A 251 10.42 -0.13 -9.37
CA LEU A 251 9.51 -0.94 -8.56
C LEU A 251 10.16 -2.28 -8.16
N ARG A 252 10.82 -2.96 -9.10
CA ARG A 252 11.52 -4.22 -8.83
C ARG A 252 12.61 -4.05 -7.77
N LYS A 253 13.36 -2.95 -7.84
CA LYS A 253 14.39 -2.62 -6.86
C LYS A 253 13.75 -2.31 -5.51
N ALA A 254 12.73 -1.44 -5.47
CA ALA A 254 12.02 -1.11 -4.24
C ALA A 254 11.52 -2.37 -3.53
N HIS A 255 10.89 -3.30 -4.25
CA HIS A 255 10.40 -4.56 -3.72
C HIS A 255 11.52 -5.43 -3.14
N ARG A 256 12.69 -5.52 -3.79
CA ARG A 256 13.82 -6.33 -3.31
C ARG A 256 14.47 -5.76 -2.04
N GLU A 257 14.59 -4.44 -1.96
CA GLU A 257 15.29 -3.76 -0.87
C GLU A 257 14.49 -3.78 0.45
N VAL A 258 13.16 -3.92 0.35
CA VAL A 258 12.30 -3.95 1.54
C VAL A 258 12.10 -5.34 2.12
N VAL A 259 12.50 -6.42 1.44
CA VAL A 259 12.18 -7.81 1.86
C VAL A 259 12.70 -8.10 3.27
N ILE A 260 11.77 -8.47 4.17
CA ILE A 260 12.10 -8.95 5.52
C ILE A 260 11.87 -10.47 5.55
N GLY A 261 12.96 -11.24 5.60
CA GLY A 261 12.92 -12.71 5.66
C GLY A 261 12.74 -13.26 7.08
N ALA A 262 12.47 -14.56 7.18
CA ALA A 262 12.35 -15.25 8.47
C ALA A 262 13.63 -15.12 9.33
N LYS A 263 14.81 -15.21 8.70
CA LYS A 263 16.11 -15.03 9.36
C LYS A 263 16.29 -13.64 9.99
N ASN A 264 15.68 -12.60 9.41
CA ASN A 264 15.70 -11.26 10.01
C ASN A 264 14.88 -11.26 11.30
N ILE A 265 13.68 -11.84 11.27
CA ILE A 265 12.82 -11.97 12.47
C ILE A 265 13.50 -12.83 13.55
N ASP A 266 14.17 -13.92 13.18
CA ASP A 266 15.00 -14.73 14.10
C ASP A 266 16.09 -13.89 14.78
N SER A 267 16.79 -13.07 13.99
CA SER A 267 17.86 -12.20 14.48
C SER A 267 17.32 -11.14 15.43
N PHE A 268 16.21 -10.47 15.09
CA PHE A 268 15.58 -9.48 15.96
C PHE A 268 15.08 -10.10 17.27
N ALA A 269 14.45 -11.27 17.19
CA ALA A 269 14.00 -11.99 18.39
C ALA A 269 15.17 -12.34 19.33
N SER A 270 16.29 -12.79 18.74
CA SER A 270 17.51 -13.14 19.49
C SER A 270 18.15 -11.91 20.13
N MET A 271 18.24 -10.79 19.40
CA MET A 271 18.81 -9.53 19.90
C MET A 271 18.02 -8.95 21.07
N ILE A 272 16.69 -9.09 21.07
CA ILE A 272 15.81 -8.58 22.12
C ILE A 272 15.65 -9.60 23.28
N GLY A 273 16.26 -10.79 23.16
CA GLY A 273 16.25 -11.80 24.22
C GLY A 273 14.91 -12.55 24.36
N ILE A 274 14.13 -12.65 23.28
CA ILE A 274 12.87 -13.42 23.30
C ILE A 274 13.22 -14.91 23.37
N THR A 275 13.02 -15.50 24.54
CA THR A 275 13.19 -16.95 24.79
C THR A 275 11.86 -17.71 24.78
N GLU A 276 10.74 -17.00 24.57
CA GLU A 276 9.41 -17.57 24.62
C GLU A 276 9.15 -18.55 23.46
N LYS A 277 8.46 -19.64 23.76
CA LYS A 277 8.11 -20.67 22.77
C LYS A 277 6.95 -20.21 21.89
N THR A 278 7.03 -20.50 20.59
CA THR A 278 5.96 -20.20 19.62
C THR A 278 4.78 -21.19 19.66
N GLY A 279 4.89 -22.26 20.45
CA GLY A 279 3.89 -23.32 20.55
C GLY A 279 3.89 -24.32 19.38
N ARG A 280 4.73 -24.12 18.34
CA ARG A 280 4.88 -25.02 17.18
C ARG A 280 5.96 -26.09 17.33
N GLU A 281 6.57 -26.20 18.50
CA GLU A 281 7.63 -27.18 18.78
C GLU A 281 7.11 -28.63 18.82
N ALA A 282 5.82 -28.83 19.08
CA ALA A 282 5.19 -30.16 19.07
C ALA A 282 4.90 -30.70 17.65
N LEU A 283 5.19 -29.93 16.60
CA LEU A 283 4.93 -30.26 15.20
C LEU A 283 6.23 -30.44 14.38
N LYS A 284 7.39 -30.50 15.04
CA LYS A 284 8.69 -30.78 14.43
C LYS A 284 9.24 -32.12 14.89
#